data_AF-A0A7W4FKD9-F1
#
_entry.id   AF-A0A7W4FKD9-F1
#
_cell.length_a   1.000
_cell.length_b   1.000
_cell.length_c   1.000
_cell.angle_alpha   90.00
_cell.angle_beta   90.00
_cell.angle_gamma   90.00
#
_symmetry.space_group_name_H-M   'P 1'
#
loop_
_entity.id
_entity.type
_entity.pdbx_description
1 polymer ?
#
loop_
_entity_poly.entity_id
_entity_poly.type
_entity_poly.pdbx_seq_one_letter_code
_entity_poly.pdbx_strand_id
1 'polypeptide(L)'
;MSSIILELQADAMNDNISIQSLLRKAFTIAIKLSIEDSRQWIEAEMNGYNSGNEVPMYRRIKGELQAINIIRGPIPVQIDDNEMEDTLSVFHFRQSIAEIEGIISKHDKGFLIPFTGSQLSALQDLFQAKYPFRLSFSATSLVPVVDNVRNTILQWALKLEQEGVTGEGLSFSNEEVKKAHMSRNINIKNFQGVLGDITDSELTQNLEMTISESNNFEELTKYLSKHNVPENDIAELKDAIESDGPISDTAQIGSNVSSWIGNMCSKAANGSWAISLATAANVLGTGISKFYGLS
;
A
#
# COMPACT_ATOMS: atom_id res chain seq x y z
N MET A 1 -1.98 -12.19 -35.50
CA MET A 1 -1.01 -12.65 -34.49
C MET A 1 -1.57 -12.21 -33.14
N SER A 2 -1.59 -13.08 -32.14
CA SER A 2 -2.19 -12.76 -30.83
C SER A 2 -1.30 -11.78 -30.07
N SER A 3 -1.93 -10.77 -29.46
CA SER A 3 -1.26 -9.89 -28.50
C SER A 3 -0.92 -10.70 -27.24
N ILE A 4 0.32 -10.60 -26.77
CA ILE A 4 0.77 -11.32 -25.57
C ILE A 4 0.05 -10.83 -24.30
N ILE A 5 -0.41 -9.58 -24.31
CA ILE A 5 -1.17 -9.00 -23.22
C ILE A 5 -2.59 -9.56 -23.21
N LEU A 6 -3.23 -9.72 -24.38
CA LEU A 6 -4.52 -10.41 -24.49
C LEU A 6 -4.41 -11.89 -24.07
N GLU A 7 -3.30 -12.56 -24.39
CA GLU A 7 -3.04 -13.91 -23.89
C GLU A 7 -2.85 -13.93 -22.36
N LEU A 8 -2.16 -12.93 -21.78
CA LEU A 8 -1.99 -12.82 -20.34
C LEU A 8 -3.34 -12.59 -19.64
N GLN A 9 -4.23 -11.77 -20.21
CA GLN A 9 -5.58 -11.56 -19.70
C GLN A 9 -6.40 -12.84 -19.77
N ALA A 10 -6.39 -13.53 -20.92
CA ALA A 10 -7.09 -14.81 -21.09
C ALA A 10 -6.57 -15.87 -20.11
N ASP A 11 -5.26 -15.91 -19.87
CA ASP A 11 -4.65 -16.82 -18.91
C ASP A 11 -5.00 -16.47 -17.46
N ALA A 12 -5.07 -15.18 -17.14
CA ALA A 12 -5.46 -14.71 -15.81
C ALA A 12 -6.94 -15.01 -15.53
N MET A 13 -7.82 -14.93 -16.53
CA MET A 13 -9.23 -15.32 -16.43
C MET A 13 -9.45 -16.83 -16.35
N ASN A 14 -8.43 -17.65 -16.64
CA ASN A 14 -8.54 -19.10 -16.61
C ASN A 14 -7.99 -19.67 -15.29
N ASP A 15 -8.89 -20.14 -14.45
CA ASP A 15 -8.55 -20.73 -13.14
C ASP A 15 -7.76 -22.04 -13.24
N ASN A 16 -7.79 -22.72 -14.40
CA ASN A 16 -7.04 -23.97 -14.60
C ASN A 16 -5.54 -23.75 -14.77
N ILE A 17 -5.10 -22.51 -15.00
CA ILE A 17 -3.69 -22.19 -15.20
C ILE A 17 -3.05 -21.92 -13.84
N SER A 18 -1.94 -22.59 -13.57
CA SER A 18 -1.15 -22.35 -12.36
C SER A 18 -0.69 -20.90 -12.27
N ILE A 19 -0.81 -20.32 -11.07
CA ILE A 19 -0.35 -18.96 -10.78
C ILE A 19 1.15 -18.78 -11.07
N GLN A 20 1.96 -19.83 -10.93
CA GLN A 20 3.39 -19.78 -11.22
C GLN A 20 3.66 -19.57 -12.71
N SER A 21 2.90 -20.23 -13.58
CA SER A 21 2.99 -20.05 -15.02
C SER A 21 2.56 -18.64 -15.42
N LEU A 22 1.49 -18.13 -14.79
CA LEU A 22 1.01 -16.77 -14.99
C LEU A 22 2.05 -15.73 -14.57
N LEU A 23 2.66 -15.89 -13.38
CA LEU A 23 3.72 -15.02 -12.87
C LEU A 23 4.97 -15.04 -13.75
N ARG A 24 5.38 -16.20 -14.29
CA ARG A 24 6.52 -16.28 -15.23
C ARG A 24 6.24 -15.56 -16.54
N LYS A 25 5.01 -15.65 -17.06
CA LYS A 25 4.59 -14.91 -18.26
C LYS A 25 4.61 -13.40 -17.98
N ALA A 26 4.02 -12.98 -16.86
CA ALA A 26 4.04 -11.59 -16.41
C ALA A 26 5.47 -11.06 -16.20
N PHE A 27 6.36 -11.84 -15.61
CA PHE A 27 7.77 -11.48 -15.39
C PHE A 27 8.50 -11.22 -16.71
N THR A 28 8.29 -12.09 -17.70
CA THR A 28 8.88 -11.94 -19.03
C THR A 28 8.41 -10.65 -19.71
N ILE A 29 7.13 -10.32 -19.56
CA ILE A 29 6.56 -9.07 -20.08
C ILE A 29 7.13 -7.86 -19.34
N ALA A 30 7.22 -7.92 -18.01
CA ALA A 30 7.77 -6.83 -17.19
C ALA A 30 9.23 -6.51 -17.53
N ILE A 31 10.07 -7.54 -17.75
CA ILE A 31 11.46 -7.36 -18.21
C ILE A 31 11.50 -6.68 -19.58
N LYS A 32 10.67 -7.13 -20.53
CA LYS A 32 10.69 -6.59 -21.89
C LYS A 32 10.16 -5.17 -21.97
N LEU A 33 9.23 -4.79 -21.09
CA LEU A 33 8.75 -3.43 -20.92
C LEU A 33 9.65 -2.57 -20.03
N SER A 34 10.70 -3.16 -19.43
CA SER A 34 11.63 -2.50 -18.50
C SER A 34 10.96 -1.83 -17.29
N ILE A 35 9.81 -2.35 -16.84
CA ILE A 35 9.07 -1.78 -15.69
C ILE A 35 9.60 -2.40 -14.38
N GLU A 36 10.57 -1.73 -13.76
CA GLU A 36 11.29 -2.26 -12.59
C GLU A 36 10.36 -2.50 -11.39
N ASP A 37 9.37 -1.64 -11.15
CA ASP A 37 8.42 -1.80 -10.04
C ASP A 37 7.58 -3.08 -10.16
N SER A 38 7.10 -3.35 -11.38
CA SER A 38 6.32 -4.55 -11.68
C SER A 38 7.19 -5.80 -11.56
N ARG A 39 8.42 -5.73 -12.07
CA ARG A 39 9.41 -6.81 -11.95
C ARG A 39 9.70 -7.14 -10.49
N GLN A 40 9.98 -6.13 -9.66
CA GLN A 40 10.32 -6.34 -8.25
C GLN A 40 9.16 -6.97 -7.47
N TRP A 41 7.92 -6.58 -7.75
CA TRP A 41 6.74 -7.21 -7.15
C TRP A 41 6.59 -8.67 -7.60
N ILE A 42 6.73 -8.97 -8.89
CA ILE A 42 6.61 -10.34 -9.41
C ILE A 42 7.71 -11.24 -8.82
N GLU A 43 8.95 -10.75 -8.74
CA GLU A 43 10.06 -11.50 -8.11
C GLU A 43 9.81 -11.76 -6.63
N ALA A 44 9.25 -10.78 -5.89
CA ALA A 44 8.90 -10.95 -4.49
C ALA A 44 7.75 -11.96 -4.29
N GLU A 45 6.76 -11.96 -5.19
CA GLU A 45 5.64 -12.92 -5.14
C GLU A 45 6.09 -14.35 -5.45
N MET A 46 7.06 -14.50 -6.38
CA MET A 46 7.63 -15.79 -6.77
C MET A 46 8.61 -16.36 -5.74
N ASN A 47 9.51 -15.54 -5.19
CA ASN A 47 10.59 -16.00 -4.30
C ASN A 47 10.27 -15.81 -2.81
N GLY A 48 9.22 -15.05 -2.48
CA GLY A 48 8.90 -14.62 -1.13
C GLY A 48 9.48 -13.25 -0.78
N TYR A 49 8.97 -12.68 0.31
CA TYR A 49 9.32 -11.36 0.81
C TYR A 49 10.41 -11.45 1.87
N ASN A 50 11.53 -10.76 1.64
CA ASN A 50 12.61 -10.64 2.63
C ASN A 50 12.14 -9.93 3.91
N SER A 51 12.83 -10.19 5.03
CA SER A 51 12.44 -9.76 6.39
C SER A 51 12.40 -8.24 6.64
N GLY A 52 12.73 -7.40 5.65
CA GLY A 52 12.64 -5.93 5.73
C GLY A 52 11.74 -5.29 4.67
N ASN A 53 11.19 -6.09 3.75
CA ASN A 53 10.30 -5.56 2.71
C ASN A 53 8.88 -5.47 3.26
N GLU A 54 8.19 -4.39 2.88
CA GLU A 54 6.76 -4.25 3.12
C GLU A 54 6.00 -5.35 2.35
N VAL A 55 5.04 -5.97 3.02
CA VAL A 55 4.19 -6.99 2.42
C VAL A 55 2.85 -6.35 2.04
N PRO A 56 2.27 -6.74 0.90
CA PRO A 56 0.94 -6.25 0.51
C PRO A 56 -0.13 -6.57 1.56
N MET A 57 -1.15 -5.72 1.64
CA MET A 57 -2.25 -5.88 2.62
C MET A 57 -2.96 -7.24 2.50
N TYR A 58 -3.12 -7.77 1.28
CA TYR A 58 -3.72 -9.09 1.07
C TYR A 58 -2.88 -10.26 1.64
N ARG A 59 -1.61 -10.04 2.01
CA ARG A 59 -0.75 -11.01 2.71
C ARG A 59 -0.92 -10.96 4.24
N ARG A 60 -1.70 -10.01 4.76
CA ARG A 60 -2.03 -9.88 6.19
C ARG A 60 -3.29 -10.69 6.47
N ILE A 61 -3.14 -11.78 7.23
CA ILE A 61 -4.26 -12.66 7.56
C ILE A 61 -4.41 -12.69 9.07
N LYS A 62 -5.63 -12.46 9.55
CA LYS A 62 -5.98 -12.61 10.96
C LYS A 62 -6.18 -14.10 11.27
N GLY A 63 -5.41 -14.63 12.20
CA GLY A 63 -5.54 -15.98 12.73
C GLY A 63 -6.22 -15.97 14.09
N GLU A 64 -6.74 -17.13 14.51
CA GLU A 64 -7.31 -17.26 15.85
C GLU A 64 -6.21 -17.60 16.86
N LEU A 65 -6.07 -16.77 17.90
CA LEU A 65 -5.14 -17.04 18.99
C LEU A 65 -5.69 -18.19 19.86
N GLN A 66 -4.91 -19.26 19.95
CA GLN A 66 -5.27 -20.45 20.72
C GLN A 66 -4.17 -20.81 21.73
N ALA A 67 -4.57 -21.04 22.97
CA ALA A 67 -3.73 -21.63 24.00
C ALA A 67 -3.86 -23.16 23.94
N ILE A 68 -2.74 -23.87 23.80
CA ILE A 68 -2.75 -25.33 23.73
C ILE A 68 -2.65 -25.91 25.14
N ASN A 69 -3.75 -26.46 25.63
CA ASN A 69 -3.78 -27.20 26.89
C ASN A 69 -3.55 -28.70 26.63
N ILE A 70 -2.70 -29.34 27.43
CA ILE A 70 -2.33 -30.77 27.28
C ILE A 70 -3.55 -31.70 27.43
N ILE A 71 -4.53 -31.30 28.26
CA ILE A 71 -5.70 -32.12 28.61
C ILE A 71 -6.93 -31.70 27.80
N ARG A 72 -7.16 -30.39 27.64
CA ARG A 72 -8.37 -29.85 26.99
C ARG A 72 -8.22 -29.58 25.49
N GLY A 73 -7.00 -29.62 24.95
CA GLY A 73 -6.73 -29.26 23.56
C GLY A 73 -6.65 -27.75 23.35
N PRO A 74 -6.84 -27.25 22.12
CA PRO A 74 -6.79 -25.82 21.81
C PRO A 74 -7.96 -25.08 22.48
N ILE A 75 -7.64 -24.03 23.23
CA ILE A 75 -8.59 -23.15 23.89
C ILE A 75 -8.49 -21.77 23.20
N PRO A 76 -9.60 -21.23 22.65
CA PRO A 76 -9.57 -19.89 22.08
C PRO A 76 -9.29 -18.86 23.17
N VAL A 77 -8.34 -17.97 22.90
CA VAL A 77 -8.01 -16.86 23.78
C VAL A 77 -8.83 -15.66 23.32
N GLN A 78 -9.45 -14.96 24.25
CA GLN A 78 -10.17 -13.72 23.97
C GLN A 78 -9.36 -12.57 24.57
N ILE A 79 -9.16 -11.53 23.78
CA ILE A 79 -8.47 -10.30 24.17
C ILE A 79 -9.50 -9.19 24.08
N ASP A 80 -9.72 -8.47 25.17
CA ASP A 80 -10.75 -7.40 25.22
C ASP A 80 -10.29 -6.13 24.49
N ASP A 81 -8.98 -5.97 24.29
CA ASP A 81 -8.36 -4.87 23.55
C ASP A 81 -8.13 -5.25 22.08
N ASN A 82 -8.88 -4.59 21.18
CA ASN A 82 -8.81 -4.82 19.74
C ASN A 82 -7.43 -4.50 19.14
N GLU A 83 -6.70 -3.49 19.63
CA GLU A 83 -5.40 -3.13 19.06
C GLU A 83 -4.35 -4.20 19.40
N MET A 84 -4.39 -4.72 20.63
CA MET A 84 -3.56 -5.85 21.03
C MET A 84 -3.97 -7.13 20.30
N GLU A 85 -5.27 -7.36 20.11
CA GLU A 85 -5.77 -8.52 19.37
C GLU A 85 -5.24 -8.54 17.94
N ASP A 86 -5.33 -7.42 17.22
CA ASP A 86 -4.86 -7.33 15.84
C ASP A 86 -3.33 -7.47 15.75
N THR A 87 -2.58 -6.89 16.69
CA THR A 87 -1.12 -7.02 16.71
C THR A 87 -0.66 -8.47 16.90
N LEU A 88 -1.38 -9.24 17.72
CA LEU A 88 -1.04 -10.63 18.02
C LEU A 88 -1.59 -11.63 17.01
N SER A 89 -2.75 -11.32 16.43
CA SER A 89 -3.51 -12.23 15.56
C SER A 89 -3.19 -12.05 14.09
N VAL A 90 -2.71 -10.88 13.66
CA VAL A 90 -2.35 -10.62 12.26
C VAL A 90 -0.98 -11.23 11.95
N PHE A 91 -0.97 -12.23 11.08
CA PHE A 91 0.24 -12.83 10.56
C PHE A 91 0.51 -12.38 9.13
N HIS A 92 1.79 -12.08 8.87
CA HIS A 92 2.27 -11.61 7.58
C HIS A 92 2.87 -12.78 6.80
N PHE A 93 2.16 -13.29 5.80
CA PHE A 93 2.63 -14.41 4.99
C PHE A 93 3.68 -13.94 3.97
N ARG A 94 4.96 -14.13 4.31
CA ARG A 94 6.12 -13.75 3.49
C ARG A 94 6.60 -14.84 2.53
N GLN A 95 6.05 -16.04 2.62
CA GLN A 95 6.43 -17.19 1.81
C GLN A 95 6.11 -16.99 0.32
N SER A 96 6.79 -17.75 -0.54
CA SER A 96 6.49 -17.76 -1.97
C SER A 96 5.04 -18.20 -2.23
N ILE A 97 4.44 -17.76 -3.32
CA ILE A 97 3.07 -18.21 -3.67
C ILE A 97 3.00 -19.73 -3.85
N ALA A 98 4.09 -20.35 -4.32
CA ALA A 98 4.24 -21.79 -4.47
C ALA A 98 4.10 -22.54 -3.14
N GLU A 99 4.71 -22.00 -2.08
CA GLU A 99 4.58 -22.55 -0.73
C GLU A 99 3.16 -22.39 -0.19
N ILE A 100 2.52 -21.24 -0.47
CA ILE A 100 1.13 -21.00 -0.07
C ILE A 100 0.16 -21.97 -0.75
N GLU A 101 0.27 -22.18 -2.06
CA GLU A 101 -0.51 -23.20 -2.79
C GLU A 101 -0.27 -24.60 -2.21
N GLY A 102 0.99 -24.89 -1.85
CA GLY A 102 1.38 -26.13 -1.19
C GLY A 102 0.74 -26.31 0.19
N ILE A 103 0.63 -25.22 0.98
CA ILE A 103 -0.04 -25.22 2.28
C ILE A 103 -1.53 -25.46 2.11
N ILE A 104 -2.19 -24.73 1.19
CA ILE A 104 -3.62 -24.87 0.90
C ILE A 104 -3.94 -26.32 0.53
N SER A 105 -3.13 -26.94 -0.33
CA SER A 105 -3.35 -28.31 -0.81
C SER A 105 -3.12 -29.39 0.25
N LYS A 106 -2.25 -29.14 1.24
CA LYS A 106 -1.86 -30.13 2.25
C LYS A 106 -2.65 -30.02 3.56
N HIS A 107 -3.19 -28.84 3.87
CA HIS A 107 -3.77 -28.52 5.18
C HIS A 107 -5.27 -28.19 5.12
N ASP A 108 -6.08 -29.09 4.59
CA ASP A 108 -7.53 -28.91 4.43
C ASP A 108 -8.28 -28.58 5.75
N LYS A 109 -7.75 -29.06 6.89
CA LYS A 109 -8.31 -28.80 8.23
C LYS A 109 -7.72 -27.59 8.95
N GLY A 110 -6.89 -26.80 8.27
CA GLY A 110 -6.14 -25.70 8.85
C GLY A 110 -4.77 -26.10 9.39
N PHE A 111 -4.00 -25.09 9.79
CA PHE A 111 -2.63 -25.24 10.30
C PHE A 111 -2.38 -24.30 11.49
N LEU A 112 -1.42 -24.69 12.32
CA LEU A 112 -1.04 -23.95 13.53
C LEU A 112 0.37 -23.40 13.38
N ILE A 113 0.52 -22.09 13.56
CA ILE A 113 1.82 -21.42 13.60
C ILE A 113 2.23 -21.22 15.06
N PRO A 114 3.38 -21.78 15.51
CA PRO A 114 3.92 -21.49 16.82
C PRO A 114 4.54 -20.10 16.88
N PHE A 115 4.45 -19.44 18.03
CA PHE A 115 5.19 -18.21 18.30
C PHE A 115 6.68 -18.48 18.52
N THR A 116 7.52 -17.48 18.26
CA THR A 116 8.93 -17.52 18.62
C THR A 116 9.11 -17.52 20.14
N GLY A 117 10.25 -17.97 20.65
CA GLY A 117 10.46 -18.10 22.11
C GLY A 117 10.28 -16.79 22.89
N SER A 118 10.69 -15.66 22.32
CA SER A 118 10.49 -14.33 22.92
C SER A 118 9.03 -13.90 22.93
N GLN A 119 8.32 -14.08 21.82
CA GLN A 119 6.89 -13.80 21.72
C GLN A 119 6.07 -14.68 22.66
N LEU A 120 6.42 -15.96 22.76
CA LEU A 120 5.76 -16.90 23.64
C LEU A 120 5.97 -16.52 25.12
N SER A 121 7.19 -16.11 25.51
CA SER A 121 7.44 -15.61 26.88
C SER A 121 6.58 -14.38 27.19
N ALA A 122 6.55 -13.40 26.28
CA ALA A 122 5.74 -12.20 26.45
C ALA A 122 4.24 -12.51 26.59
N LEU A 123 3.72 -13.45 25.79
CA LEU A 123 2.34 -13.92 25.90
C LEU A 123 2.08 -14.65 27.24
N GLN A 124 3.01 -15.47 27.70
CA GLN A 124 2.88 -16.17 28.98
C GLN A 124 2.87 -15.21 30.17
N ASP A 125 3.67 -14.15 30.11
CA ASP A 125 3.68 -13.09 31.12
C ASP A 125 2.38 -12.28 31.08
N LEU A 126 1.90 -11.92 29.89
CA LEU A 126 0.66 -11.16 29.69
C LEU A 126 -0.58 -11.91 30.18
N PHE A 127 -0.71 -13.21 29.86
CA PHE A 127 -1.84 -14.04 30.27
C PHE A 127 -1.64 -14.71 31.64
N GLN A 128 -0.50 -14.48 32.32
CA GLN A 128 -0.11 -15.13 33.58
C GLN A 128 -0.27 -16.65 33.56
N ALA A 129 -0.08 -17.26 32.38
CA ALA A 129 -0.36 -18.67 32.16
C ALA A 129 0.75 -19.30 31.33
N LYS A 130 1.34 -20.38 31.85
CA LYS A 130 2.42 -21.13 31.18
C LYS A 130 1.89 -22.10 30.12
N TYR A 131 0.96 -21.64 29.27
CA TYR A 131 0.50 -22.41 28.13
C TYR A 131 1.32 -22.08 26.88
N PRO A 132 1.56 -23.06 25.99
CA PRO A 132 2.02 -22.77 24.65
C PRO A 132 0.90 -22.13 23.84
N PHE A 133 1.13 -20.91 23.36
CA PHE A 133 0.21 -20.21 22.46
C PHE A 133 0.55 -20.52 20.99
N ARG A 134 -0.46 -20.57 20.14
CA ARG A 134 -0.34 -20.75 18.69
C ARG A 134 -1.40 -19.93 17.97
N LEU A 135 -1.11 -19.54 16.73
CA LEU A 135 -2.10 -18.99 15.82
C LEU A 135 -2.68 -20.09 14.96
N SER A 136 -3.99 -20.20 14.95
CA SER A 136 -4.74 -21.13 14.11
C SER A 136 -5.23 -20.42 12.85
N PHE A 137 -4.96 -21.03 11.70
CA PHE A 137 -5.41 -20.54 10.41
C PHE A 137 -6.19 -21.63 9.67
N SER A 138 -7.27 -21.25 9.01
CA SER A 138 -7.91 -22.10 8.00
C SER A 138 -7.10 -22.03 6.69
N ALA A 139 -6.97 -23.16 5.99
CA ALA A 139 -6.38 -23.14 4.65
C ALA A 139 -7.20 -22.27 3.68
N THR A 140 -8.51 -22.16 3.86
CA THR A 140 -9.37 -21.29 3.06
C THR A 140 -9.01 -19.81 3.23
N SER A 141 -8.46 -19.41 4.38
CA SER A 141 -8.02 -18.03 4.61
C SER A 141 -6.87 -17.61 3.68
N LEU A 142 -6.11 -18.56 3.12
CA LEU A 142 -5.03 -18.30 2.17
C LEU A 142 -5.51 -18.26 0.71
N VAL A 143 -6.71 -18.76 0.40
CA VAL A 143 -7.24 -18.74 -0.98
C VAL A 143 -7.36 -17.32 -1.54
N PRO A 144 -7.88 -16.33 -0.78
CA PRO A 144 -7.91 -14.94 -1.24
C PRO A 144 -6.53 -14.37 -1.57
N VAL A 145 -5.44 -14.88 -0.99
CA VAL A 145 -4.08 -14.43 -1.33
C VAL A 145 -3.77 -14.76 -2.78
N VAL A 146 -4.02 -16.01 -3.19
CA VAL A 146 -3.77 -16.49 -4.55
C VAL A 146 -4.65 -15.75 -5.56
N ASP A 147 -5.92 -15.54 -5.21
CA ASP A 147 -6.87 -14.82 -6.05
C ASP A 147 -6.49 -13.35 -6.22
N ASN A 148 -6.04 -12.69 -5.15
CA ASN A 148 -5.58 -11.30 -5.23
C ASN A 148 -4.37 -11.14 -6.15
N VAL A 149 -3.44 -12.10 -6.14
CA VAL A 149 -2.27 -12.10 -7.03
C VAL A 149 -2.70 -12.23 -8.49
N ARG A 150 -3.61 -13.16 -8.78
CA ARG A 150 -4.20 -13.33 -10.12
C ARG A 150 -4.91 -12.06 -10.59
N ASN A 151 -5.75 -11.48 -9.73
CA ASN A 151 -6.47 -10.24 -10.01
C ASN A 151 -5.51 -9.07 -10.25
N THR A 152 -4.43 -8.98 -9.48
CA THR A 152 -3.40 -7.95 -9.65
C THR A 152 -2.71 -8.06 -11.01
N ILE A 153 -2.39 -9.29 -11.45
CA ILE A 153 -1.81 -9.52 -12.78
C ILE A 153 -2.82 -9.17 -13.89
N LEU A 154 -4.09 -9.55 -13.73
CA LEU A 154 -5.15 -9.22 -14.69
C LEU A 154 -5.32 -7.71 -14.82
N GLN A 155 -5.41 -7.00 -13.69
CA GLN A 155 -5.53 -5.54 -13.66
C GLN A 155 -4.30 -4.86 -14.29
N TRP A 156 -3.10 -5.38 -14.02
CA TRP A 156 -1.89 -4.90 -14.67
C TRP A 156 -1.94 -5.09 -16.19
N ALA A 157 -2.38 -6.26 -16.66
CA ALA A 157 -2.53 -6.55 -18.09
C ALA A 157 -3.56 -5.63 -18.77
N LEU A 158 -4.69 -5.35 -18.12
CA LEU A 158 -5.72 -4.42 -18.62
C LEU A 158 -5.21 -2.99 -18.71
N LYS A 159 -4.40 -2.54 -17.74
CA LYS A 159 -3.79 -1.20 -17.78
C LYS A 159 -2.79 -1.06 -18.93
N LEU A 160 -1.97 -2.08 -19.17
CA LEU A 160 -1.05 -2.07 -20.31
C LEU A 160 -1.83 -1.92 -21.62
N GLU A 161 -2.95 -2.63 -21.77
CA GLU A 161 -3.82 -2.50 -22.94
C GLU A 161 -4.43 -1.09 -23.07
N GLN A 162 -4.92 -0.49 -21.98
CA GLN A 162 -5.45 0.88 -21.97
C GLN A 162 -4.40 1.92 -22.40
N GLU A 163 -3.15 1.73 -22.01
CA GLU A 163 -2.01 2.59 -22.37
C GLU A 163 -1.53 2.35 -23.82
N GLY A 164 -2.19 1.44 -24.55
CA GLY A 164 -1.88 1.09 -25.93
C GLY A 164 -0.64 0.21 -26.07
N VAL A 165 -0.20 -0.42 -24.97
CA VAL A 165 0.82 -1.47 -24.96
C VAL A 165 0.09 -2.77 -25.23
N THR A 166 0.20 -3.31 -26.44
CA THR A 166 -0.45 -4.57 -26.80
C THR A 166 0.60 -5.63 -27.12
N GLY A 167 1.73 -5.24 -27.71
CA GLY A 167 2.82 -6.14 -28.07
C GLY A 167 2.42 -7.19 -29.11
N GLU A 168 3.23 -7.38 -30.15
CA GLU A 168 3.03 -8.47 -31.10
C GLU A 168 3.87 -9.69 -30.70
N GLY A 169 3.22 -10.72 -30.16
CA GLY A 169 3.92 -11.85 -29.55
C GLY A 169 4.81 -11.39 -28.39
N LEU A 170 6.04 -11.92 -28.28
CA LEU A 170 6.99 -11.56 -27.21
C LEU A 170 7.79 -10.28 -27.48
N SER A 171 7.35 -9.41 -28.39
CA SER A 171 8.09 -8.22 -28.78
C SER A 171 7.27 -6.96 -28.57
N PHE A 172 7.86 -5.97 -27.92
CA PHE A 172 7.29 -4.64 -27.71
C PHE A 172 8.07 -3.63 -28.53
N SER A 173 7.37 -2.66 -29.12
CA SER A 173 8.00 -1.56 -29.82
C SER A 173 8.64 -0.57 -28.84
N ASN A 174 9.67 0.15 -29.28
CA ASN A 174 10.31 1.19 -28.47
C ASN A 174 9.33 2.33 -28.09
N GLU A 175 8.25 2.53 -28.84
CA GLU A 175 7.21 3.50 -28.49
C GLU A 175 6.30 3.00 -27.36
N GLU A 176 5.92 1.72 -27.36
CA GLU A 176 5.16 1.10 -26.27
C GLU A 176 5.95 1.07 -24.96
N VAL A 177 7.26 0.77 -25.03
CA VAL A 177 8.16 0.81 -23.87
C VAL A 177 8.24 2.23 -23.30
N LYS A 178 8.36 3.26 -24.16
CA LYS A 178 8.35 4.66 -23.70
C LYS A 178 7.02 5.07 -23.07
N LYS A 179 5.88 4.65 -23.63
CA LYS A 179 4.55 4.91 -23.05
C LYS A 179 4.41 4.26 -21.67
N ALA A 180 4.82 3.00 -21.54
CA ALA A 180 4.83 2.30 -20.26
C ALA A 180 5.69 2.99 -19.19
N HIS A 181 6.83 3.58 -19.57
CA HIS A 181 7.68 4.34 -18.66
C HIS A 181 7.14 5.74 -18.30
N MET A 182 6.39 6.38 -19.21
CA MET A 182 5.82 7.71 -18.97
C MET A 182 4.58 7.65 -18.07
N SER A 183 3.86 6.53 -18.07
CA SER A 183 2.64 6.35 -17.29
C SER A 183 2.95 5.96 -15.84
N ARG A 184 2.90 6.94 -14.92
CA ARG A 184 3.06 6.77 -13.46
C ARG A 184 2.02 5.83 -12.81
N ASN A 185 1.01 5.38 -13.54
CA ASN A 185 -0.12 4.58 -13.05
C ASN A 185 0.05 3.05 -13.20
N ILE A 186 1.17 2.59 -13.78
CA ILE A 186 1.51 1.17 -13.95
C ILE A 186 2.39 0.71 -12.77
N ASN A 187 1.95 1.03 -11.55
CA ASN A 187 2.65 0.63 -10.34
C ASN A 187 1.82 -0.45 -9.62
N ILE A 188 2.36 -1.68 -9.54
CA ILE A 188 1.65 -2.84 -8.99
C ILE A 188 1.48 -2.76 -7.46
N LYS A 189 2.37 -2.03 -6.76
CA LYS A 189 2.38 -1.98 -5.28
C LYS A 189 1.31 -1.07 -4.65
N ASN A 190 0.83 -0.05 -5.35
CA ASN A 190 -0.02 1.02 -4.77
C ASN A 190 -1.43 1.07 -5.37
N PHE A 191 -2.01 -0.08 -5.72
CA PHE A 191 -3.36 -0.09 -6.30
C PHE A 191 -4.44 -0.14 -5.21
N GLN A 192 -4.86 1.04 -4.76
CA GLN A 192 -6.04 1.28 -3.93
C GLN A 192 -6.98 2.26 -4.64
N GLY A 193 -7.31 2.00 -5.92
CA GLY A 193 -8.09 2.91 -6.77
C GLY A 193 -9.30 2.23 -7.42
N VAL A 194 -10.43 2.93 -7.42
CA VAL A 194 -11.66 2.53 -8.16
C VAL A 194 -11.41 2.65 -9.66
N LEU A 195 -11.80 1.63 -10.42
CA LEU A 195 -11.76 1.60 -11.88
C LEU A 195 -13.01 2.30 -12.45
N GLY A 196 -12.84 3.54 -12.92
CA GLY A 196 -13.88 4.33 -13.60
C GLY A 196 -13.43 5.76 -13.88
N ASP A 197 -14.14 6.46 -14.75
CA ASP A 197 -14.00 7.92 -14.93
C ASP A 197 -14.58 8.61 -13.69
N ILE A 198 -13.72 9.12 -12.82
CA ILE A 198 -14.12 9.67 -11.52
C ILE A 198 -14.38 11.16 -11.71
N THR A 199 -15.60 11.48 -12.13
CA THR A 199 -16.06 12.86 -12.24
C THR A 199 -16.61 13.40 -10.91
N ASP A 200 -17.02 12.54 -9.97
CA ASP A 200 -17.71 12.95 -8.72
C ASP A 200 -17.56 11.94 -7.56
N SER A 201 -16.35 11.55 -7.17
CA SER A 201 -16.15 10.82 -5.90
C SER A 201 -15.02 11.45 -5.07
N GLU A 202 -15.33 11.77 -3.82
CA GLU A 202 -14.35 12.21 -2.82
C GLU A 202 -13.38 11.07 -2.53
N LEU A 203 -12.25 11.07 -3.23
CA LEU A 203 -11.12 10.20 -2.95
C LEU A 203 -10.47 10.66 -1.64
N THR A 204 -10.80 10.01 -0.53
CA THR A 204 -10.05 10.15 0.72
C THR A 204 -8.74 9.39 0.59
N GLN A 205 -7.78 9.99 -0.11
CA GLN A 205 -6.42 9.48 -0.20
C GLN A 205 -5.72 9.83 1.11
N ASN A 206 -5.59 8.86 2.01
CA ASN A 206 -4.68 8.96 3.15
C ASN A 206 -3.26 9.06 2.60
N LEU A 207 -2.80 10.29 2.41
CA LEU A 207 -1.41 10.60 2.12
C LEU A 207 -0.61 10.35 3.40
N GLU A 208 -0.13 9.12 3.58
CA GLU A 208 0.93 8.84 4.54
C GLU A 208 2.16 9.65 4.14
N MET A 209 2.29 10.81 4.78
CA MET A 209 3.48 11.65 4.68
C MET A 209 4.40 11.28 5.84
N THR A 210 5.52 10.62 5.54
CA THR A 210 6.64 10.46 6.45
C THR A 210 7.44 11.77 6.45
N ILE A 211 6.95 12.79 7.15
CA ILE A 211 7.79 13.94 7.53
C ILE A 211 8.58 13.44 8.73
N SER A 212 9.89 13.30 8.55
CA SER A 212 10.74 12.64 9.55
C SER A 212 11.13 13.59 10.69
N GLU A 213 10.94 14.91 10.54
CA GLU A 213 11.29 15.89 11.56
C GLU A 213 10.34 17.10 11.54
N SER A 214 9.71 17.40 12.69
CA SER A 214 8.95 18.63 12.90
C SER A 214 9.86 19.86 12.72
N ASN A 215 9.33 20.96 12.18
CA ASN A 215 10.03 22.26 12.04
C ASN A 215 11.02 22.40 10.86
N ASN A 216 10.99 21.53 9.83
CA ASN A 216 11.83 21.67 8.64
C ASN A 216 11.12 22.39 7.46
N PHE A 217 11.43 23.67 7.27
CA PHE A 217 10.84 24.49 6.19
C PHE A 217 11.25 24.04 4.77
N GLU A 218 12.41 23.37 4.63
CA GLU A 218 12.86 22.86 3.32
C GLU A 218 11.99 21.68 2.85
N GLU A 219 11.50 20.84 3.76
CA GLU A 219 10.58 19.75 3.42
C GLU A 219 9.18 20.27 3.06
N LEU A 220 8.70 21.27 3.81
CA LEU A 220 7.44 21.96 3.49
C LEU A 220 7.49 22.62 2.11
N THR A 221 8.62 23.27 1.79
CA THR A 221 8.85 23.90 0.49
C THR A 221 8.83 22.88 -0.65
N LYS A 222 9.52 21.75 -0.49
CA LYS A 222 9.50 20.65 -1.48
C LYS A 222 8.10 20.09 -1.68
N TYR A 223 7.34 19.95 -0.60
CA TYR A 223 5.96 19.48 -0.64
C TYR A 223 5.05 20.45 -1.40
N LEU A 224 5.08 21.75 -1.07
CA LEU A 224 4.28 22.77 -1.75
C LEU A 224 4.66 22.93 -3.23
N SER A 225 5.96 22.89 -3.53
CA SER A 225 6.47 22.93 -4.92
C SER A 225 6.00 21.71 -5.74
N LYS A 226 5.97 20.51 -5.14
CA LYS A 226 5.41 19.30 -5.77
C LYS A 226 3.92 19.44 -6.09
N HIS A 227 3.20 20.23 -5.32
CA HIS A 227 1.80 20.60 -5.55
C HIS A 227 1.64 21.90 -6.37
N ASN A 228 2.66 22.28 -7.14
CA ASN A 228 2.61 23.38 -8.10
C ASN A 228 2.23 24.74 -7.48
N VAL A 229 2.57 24.93 -6.19
CA VAL A 229 2.45 26.23 -5.53
C VAL A 229 3.52 27.16 -6.11
N PRO A 230 3.18 28.39 -6.51
CA PRO A 230 4.16 29.34 -7.05
C PRO A 230 5.28 29.65 -6.03
N GLU A 231 6.52 29.74 -6.49
CA GLU A 231 7.67 30.04 -5.61
C GLU A 231 7.51 31.37 -4.85
N ASN A 232 6.86 32.36 -5.47
CA ASN A 232 6.54 33.64 -4.81
C ASN A 232 5.63 33.45 -3.58
N ASP A 233 4.67 32.52 -3.67
CA ASP A 233 3.74 32.23 -2.56
C ASP A 233 4.43 31.43 -1.46
N ILE A 234 5.39 30.58 -1.80
CA ILE A 234 6.22 29.88 -0.81
C ILE A 234 7.13 30.86 -0.06
N ALA A 235 7.64 31.90 -0.72
CA ALA A 235 8.39 32.96 -0.07
C ALA A 235 7.50 33.76 0.91
N GLU A 236 6.26 34.08 0.53
CA GLU A 236 5.29 34.71 1.44
C GLU A 236 4.96 33.83 2.66
N LEU A 237 4.90 32.51 2.49
CA LEU A 237 4.72 31.58 3.61
C LEU A 237 5.92 31.62 4.57
N LYS A 238 7.13 31.75 4.05
CA LYS A 238 8.35 31.87 4.88
C LYS A 238 8.28 33.09 5.78
N ASP A 239 7.94 34.24 5.20
CA ASP A 239 7.82 35.51 5.92
C ASP A 239 6.66 35.45 6.95
N ALA A 240 5.56 34.78 6.61
CA ALA A 240 4.43 34.57 7.52
C ALA A 240 4.79 33.71 8.73
N ILE A 241 5.57 32.62 8.53
CA ILE A 241 6.04 31.75 9.60
C ILE A 241 7.06 32.48 10.49
N GLU A 242 7.99 33.24 9.91
CA GLU A 242 8.95 34.05 10.66
C GLU A 242 8.26 35.16 11.49
N SER A 243 7.17 35.74 10.98
CA SER A 243 6.40 36.77 11.68
C SER A 243 5.47 36.22 12.79
N ASP A 244 4.94 35.01 12.63
CA ASP A 244 4.02 34.40 13.62
C ASP A 244 4.76 33.71 14.77
N GLY A 245 6.02 33.31 14.57
CA GLY A 245 6.81 32.62 15.58
C GLY A 245 6.33 31.18 15.87
N PRO A 246 6.89 30.50 16.89
CA PRO A 246 6.44 29.16 17.28
C PRO A 246 5.01 29.20 17.83
N ILE A 247 4.27 28.11 17.64
CA ILE A 247 2.89 27.95 18.09
C ILE A 247 2.82 28.23 19.59
N SER A 248 1.94 29.14 20.00
CA SER A 248 1.60 29.32 21.42
C SER A 248 0.74 28.16 21.92
N ASP A 249 0.68 27.92 23.23
CA ASP A 249 0.02 26.80 23.93
C ASP A 249 -1.47 26.48 23.56
N THR A 250 -2.06 27.19 22.61
CA THR A 250 -3.45 27.01 22.12
C THR A 250 -3.58 26.15 20.86
N ALA A 251 -2.51 25.54 20.32
CA ALA A 251 -2.56 24.71 19.10
C ALA A 251 -3.17 25.45 17.88
N GLN A 252 -3.12 26.78 17.88
CA GLN A 252 -3.66 27.61 16.82
C GLN A 252 -2.53 28.06 15.89
N ILE A 253 -2.73 27.82 14.59
CA ILE A 253 -1.88 28.38 13.53
C ILE A 253 -1.95 29.91 13.63
N GLY A 254 -0.81 30.58 13.48
CA GLY A 254 -0.71 32.03 13.59
C GLY A 254 -1.58 32.79 12.58
N SER A 255 -1.86 34.05 12.87
CA SER A 255 -2.76 34.89 12.07
C SER A 255 -2.24 35.16 10.65
N ASN A 256 -0.92 35.23 10.46
CA ASN A 256 -0.35 35.48 9.13
C ASN A 256 -0.34 34.21 8.28
N VAL A 257 -0.04 33.05 8.88
CA VAL A 257 -0.11 31.75 8.18
C VAL A 257 -1.55 31.40 7.81
N SER A 258 -2.52 31.65 8.69
CA SER A 258 -3.95 31.43 8.37
C SER A 258 -4.46 32.39 7.28
N SER A 259 -4.01 33.65 7.28
CA SER A 259 -4.29 34.60 6.18
C SER A 259 -3.70 34.12 4.85
N TRP A 260 -2.47 33.60 4.88
CA TRP A 260 -1.82 33.03 3.70
C TRP A 260 -2.57 31.80 3.16
N ILE A 261 -3.02 30.88 4.04
CA ILE A 261 -3.88 29.75 3.64
C ILE A 261 -5.15 30.26 2.95
N GLY A 262 -5.79 31.31 3.49
CA GLY A 262 -6.96 31.93 2.89
C GLY A 262 -6.70 32.50 1.48
N ASN A 263 -5.56 33.15 1.28
CA ASN A 263 -5.14 33.67 -0.02
C ASN A 263 -4.88 32.54 -1.02
N MET A 264 -4.23 31.47 -0.60
CA MET A 264 -3.96 30.31 -1.46
C MET A 264 -5.24 29.55 -1.83
N CYS A 265 -6.17 29.38 -0.89
CA CYS A 265 -7.50 28.84 -1.18
C CYS A 265 -8.26 29.74 -2.16
N SER A 266 -8.14 31.07 -2.03
CA SER A 266 -8.75 32.01 -2.98
C SER A 266 -8.12 31.91 -4.38
N LYS A 267 -6.81 31.68 -4.47
CA LYS A 267 -6.08 31.41 -5.72
C LYS A 267 -6.46 30.07 -6.37
N ALA A 268 -6.78 29.05 -5.58
CA ALA A 268 -7.36 27.81 -6.08
C ALA A 268 -8.79 28.04 -6.61
N ALA A 269 -9.61 28.79 -5.86
CA ALA A 269 -10.99 29.07 -6.23
C ALA A 269 -11.13 29.93 -7.49
N ASN A 270 -10.20 30.87 -7.71
CA ASN A 270 -10.20 31.73 -8.90
C ASN A 270 -9.43 31.11 -10.10
N GLY A 271 -8.88 29.91 -9.95
CA GLY A 271 -8.17 29.18 -11.00
C GLY A 271 -6.73 29.65 -11.29
N SER A 272 -6.18 30.58 -10.49
CA SER A 272 -4.78 31.02 -10.63
C SER A 272 -3.78 29.96 -10.15
N TRP A 273 -4.22 29.08 -9.26
CA TRP A 273 -3.53 27.85 -8.90
C TRP A 273 -4.30 26.67 -9.51
N ALA A 274 -3.65 25.89 -10.38
CA ALA A 274 -4.26 24.82 -11.16
C ALA A 274 -4.59 23.56 -10.32
N ILE A 275 -5.22 23.74 -9.16
CA ILE A 275 -5.66 22.71 -8.21
C ILE A 275 -7.07 23.07 -7.72
N SER A 276 -7.92 22.05 -7.48
CA SER A 276 -9.28 22.29 -6.94
C SER A 276 -9.24 22.89 -5.53
N LEU A 277 -10.23 23.69 -5.16
CA LEU A 277 -10.32 24.30 -3.82
C LEU A 277 -10.27 23.25 -2.69
N ALA A 278 -10.91 22.09 -2.89
CA ALA A 278 -10.93 21.00 -1.91
C ALA A 278 -9.54 20.35 -1.76
N THR A 279 -8.84 20.11 -2.87
CA THR A 279 -7.47 19.58 -2.86
C THR A 279 -6.49 20.59 -2.27
N ALA A 280 -6.64 21.87 -2.60
CA ALA A 280 -5.85 22.97 -2.07
C ALA A 280 -5.94 23.05 -0.54
N ALA A 281 -7.16 23.06 0.01
CA ALA A 281 -7.37 23.09 1.46
C ALA A 281 -6.73 21.89 2.17
N ASN A 282 -6.83 20.69 1.58
CA ASN A 282 -6.26 19.47 2.16
C ASN A 282 -4.72 19.46 2.11
N VAL A 283 -4.12 19.85 0.98
CA VAL A 283 -2.66 19.95 0.81
C VAL A 283 -2.08 20.95 1.79
N LEU A 284 -2.64 22.16 1.87
CA LEU A 284 -2.16 23.20 2.78
C LEU A 284 -2.37 22.80 4.24
N GLY A 285 -3.55 22.28 4.58
CA GLY A 285 -3.88 21.83 5.93
C GLY A 285 -2.96 20.72 6.41
N THR A 286 -2.70 19.71 5.58
CA THR A 286 -1.81 18.59 5.93
C THR A 286 -0.35 19.04 6.05
N GLY A 287 0.14 19.84 5.09
CA GLY A 287 1.52 20.33 5.11
C GLY A 287 1.81 21.23 6.31
N ILE A 288 0.92 22.17 6.61
CA ILE A 288 1.10 23.13 7.70
C ILE A 288 0.89 22.47 9.07
N SER A 289 -0.12 21.62 9.23
CA SER A 289 -0.34 20.91 10.50
C SER A 289 0.84 20.02 10.87
N LYS A 290 1.41 19.30 9.90
CA LYS A 290 2.61 18.49 10.12
C LYS A 290 3.87 19.31 10.38
N PHE A 291 4.08 20.44 9.68
CA PHE A 291 5.20 21.35 9.96
C PHE A 291 5.22 21.79 11.44
N TYR A 292 4.03 22.07 11.96
CA TYR A 292 3.78 22.50 13.32
C TYR A 292 3.66 21.35 14.35
N GLY A 293 3.78 20.09 13.93
CA GLY A 293 3.65 18.93 14.82
C GLY A 293 2.24 18.72 15.37
N LEU A 294 1.23 19.32 14.75
CA LEU A 294 -0.20 19.13 15.03
C LEU A 294 -0.66 17.87 14.26
N SER A 295 -0.21 16.69 14.69
CA SER A 295 -0.65 15.39 14.16
C SER A 295 -1.09 14.46 15.28
#